data_AF-A0A3S8ZSC3-F1
#
_entry.id   AF-A0A3S8ZSC3-F1
#
_cell.length_a   1.000
_cell.length_b   1.000
_cell.length_c   1.000
_cell.angle_alpha   90.00
_cell.angle_beta   90.00
_cell.angle_gamma   90.00
#
_symmetry.space_group_name_H-M   'P 1'
#
loop_
_entity.id
_entity.type
_entity.pdbx_description
1 polymer ?
#
loop_
_entity_poly.entity_id
_entity_poly.type
_entity_poly.pdbx_seq_one_letter_code
_entity_poly.pdbx_strand_id
1 'polypeptide(L)'
;MLNFRPKGDSDRCTVFVGYSIKFDLNQLTALIEDAIAHEKILYLICVDFDFFKIDCKSGLKGICFVGCTFRNSVSVENIRDGYCVEISRCRFAKGTGLTIESVSVSNVSIYNNNVDFECEQNDDWLVSSLLGDVKLHHDTLLIYRSWVDRLMVGGTNLCLEVRDSVVEHKIDVVDIGTQEEYKDIVIVGASILAVSSEFSNCFVKYLCFNDCNNPREGLVLPRNESSYLFFSDSIISRFEMKNSDFEGAKFGLENIPILTIEISESSMPDRFDLFMAKRKNDEGSERYRLVHFLSIQDSDIGDLNCVGREFGQALNFSGSTFYGLPIFYDVKIPQGCIFPPASDFLMKEGPEAEKVYRTLRLAMESQRARHEEGMFYALEQNVIQAKKGRFEKIATLGFWYKILSDYGTSYAISLAWIVGSGFVFSIAYALIVSPVYGLSYSVNYELLANSFIFSLQQIVLPFYSVKGLEPLIVKSEE
;
A
#
# COMPACT_ATOMS: atom_id res chain seq x y z
N MET A 1 -49.25 -19.06 -10.29
CA MET A 1 -48.38 -19.59 -9.21
C MET A 1 -48.06 -21.04 -9.56
N LEU A 2 -46.85 -21.32 -10.04
CA LEU A 2 -46.39 -22.69 -10.31
C LEU A 2 -45.34 -23.01 -9.26
N ASN A 3 -45.68 -23.84 -8.28
CA ASN A 3 -44.70 -24.38 -7.32
C ASN A 3 -43.80 -25.36 -8.07
N PHE A 4 -42.64 -24.87 -8.51
CA PHE A 4 -41.61 -25.73 -9.08
C PHE A 4 -40.80 -26.32 -7.93
N ARG A 5 -40.81 -27.65 -7.80
CA ARG A 5 -39.86 -28.36 -6.94
C ARG A 5 -38.61 -28.68 -7.77
N PRO A 6 -37.44 -28.07 -7.49
CA PRO A 6 -36.21 -28.46 -8.16
C PRO A 6 -35.86 -29.92 -7.81
N LYS A 7 -35.25 -30.64 -8.76
CA LYS A 7 -34.76 -32.01 -8.56
C LYS A 7 -33.37 -31.96 -7.92
N GLY A 8 -33.30 -32.19 -6.61
CA GLY A 8 -32.08 -32.26 -5.80
C GLY A 8 -32.23 -31.46 -4.50
N ASP A 9 -32.03 -32.09 -3.34
CA ASP A 9 -32.19 -31.53 -1.97
C ASP A 9 -33.39 -30.58 -1.77
N SER A 10 -34.56 -31.01 -2.25
CA SER A 10 -35.77 -30.19 -2.39
C SER A 10 -36.42 -29.73 -1.09
N ASP A 11 -35.92 -30.14 0.08
CA ASP A 11 -36.56 -29.86 1.36
C ASP A 11 -36.13 -28.50 1.96
N ARG A 12 -35.05 -27.90 1.45
CA ARG A 12 -34.45 -26.65 2.01
C ARG A 12 -34.69 -25.39 1.20
N CYS A 13 -35.40 -25.47 0.08
CA CYS A 13 -35.58 -24.32 -0.83
C CYS A 13 -37.05 -24.03 -1.10
N THR A 14 -37.42 -22.76 -1.11
CA THR A 14 -38.69 -22.30 -1.69
C THR A 14 -38.38 -21.60 -3.00
N VAL A 15 -38.84 -22.18 -4.11
CA VAL A 15 -38.57 -21.65 -5.45
C VAL A 15 -39.80 -20.95 -6.00
N PHE A 16 -39.64 -19.67 -6.35
CA PHE A 16 -40.66 -18.89 -7.04
C PHE A 16 -40.17 -18.53 -8.44
N VAL A 17 -40.94 -18.98 -9.42
CA VAL A 17 -40.74 -18.65 -10.83
C VAL A 17 -41.85 -17.70 -11.25
N GLY A 18 -41.50 -16.43 -11.49
CA GLY A 18 -42.39 -15.46 -12.11
C GLY A 18 -41.90 -15.18 -13.52
N TYR A 19 -42.65 -15.50 -14.56
CA TYR A 19 -42.32 -15.02 -15.90
C TYR A 19 -42.96 -13.65 -16.10
N SER A 20 -42.18 -12.56 -15.97
CA SER A 20 -42.62 -11.18 -16.24
C SER A 20 -43.86 -10.76 -15.44
N ILE A 21 -43.91 -11.18 -14.17
CA ILE A 21 -44.95 -10.75 -13.23
C ILE A 21 -44.39 -9.56 -12.45
N LYS A 22 -45.07 -8.40 -12.54
CA LYS A 22 -44.83 -7.31 -11.60
C LYS A 22 -45.20 -7.80 -10.20
N PHE A 23 -44.20 -7.92 -9.33
CA PHE A 23 -44.42 -8.28 -7.94
C PHE A 23 -44.72 -7.02 -7.13
N ASP A 24 -45.84 -7.02 -6.41
CA ASP A 24 -46.07 -6.00 -5.38
C ASP A 24 -45.31 -6.39 -4.09
N LEU A 25 -45.05 -5.38 -3.25
CA LEU A 25 -44.29 -5.55 -2.01
C LEU A 25 -44.97 -6.54 -1.04
N ASN A 26 -46.30 -6.56 -0.98
CA ASN A 26 -47.06 -7.40 -0.05
C ASN A 26 -46.93 -8.88 -0.42
N GLN A 27 -46.94 -9.21 -1.71
CA GLN A 27 -46.71 -10.56 -2.20
C GLN A 27 -45.31 -11.02 -1.81
N LEU A 28 -44.28 -10.19 -2.01
CA LEU A 28 -42.92 -10.54 -1.62
C LEU A 28 -42.81 -10.75 -0.10
N THR A 29 -43.41 -9.86 0.71
CA THR A 29 -43.41 -10.01 2.17
C THR A 29 -44.02 -11.34 2.60
N ALA A 30 -45.13 -11.76 2.01
CA ALA A 30 -45.76 -13.05 2.32
C ALA A 30 -44.85 -14.24 1.95
N LEU A 31 -44.11 -14.16 0.84
CA LEU A 31 -43.16 -15.19 0.45
C LEU A 31 -41.96 -15.27 1.39
N ILE A 32 -41.46 -14.12 1.85
CA ILE A 32 -40.38 -14.04 2.84
C ILE A 32 -40.84 -14.68 4.15
N GLU A 33 -42.04 -14.35 4.63
CA GLU A 33 -42.59 -14.94 5.86
C GLU A 33 -42.75 -16.48 5.76
N ASP A 34 -43.21 -16.98 4.62
CA ASP A 34 -43.29 -18.42 4.37
C ASP A 34 -41.89 -19.08 4.33
N ALA A 35 -40.92 -18.46 3.68
CA ALA A 35 -39.54 -18.96 3.64
C ALA A 35 -38.91 -19.00 5.03
N ILE A 36 -39.13 -17.97 5.86
CA ILE A 36 -38.67 -17.92 7.26
C ILE A 36 -39.31 -19.05 8.06
N ALA A 37 -40.64 -19.23 7.97
CA ALA A 37 -41.37 -20.22 8.75
C ALA A 37 -40.89 -21.66 8.51
N HIS A 38 -40.25 -21.91 7.36
CA HIS A 38 -39.73 -23.21 6.98
C HIS A 38 -38.20 -23.29 6.94
N GLU A 39 -37.48 -22.26 7.40
CA GLU A 39 -36.03 -22.15 7.35
C GLU A 39 -35.45 -22.38 5.94
N LYS A 40 -36.10 -21.83 4.91
CA LYS A 40 -35.75 -22.04 3.51
C LYS A 40 -35.02 -20.86 2.89
N ILE A 41 -34.30 -21.15 1.81
CA ILE A 41 -33.75 -20.13 0.89
C ILE A 41 -34.85 -19.71 -0.09
N LEU A 42 -35.00 -18.40 -0.29
CA LEU A 42 -35.98 -17.81 -1.21
C LEU A 42 -35.35 -17.59 -2.60
N TYR A 43 -35.81 -18.33 -3.61
CA TYR A 43 -35.41 -18.10 -5.00
C TYR A 43 -36.46 -17.27 -5.74
N LEU A 44 -36.04 -16.13 -6.27
CA LEU A 44 -36.83 -15.23 -7.11
C LEU A 44 -36.27 -15.31 -8.52
N ILE A 45 -37.04 -15.92 -9.43
CA ILE A 45 -36.61 -16.20 -10.80
C ILE A 45 -37.45 -15.39 -11.79
N CYS A 46 -36.78 -14.59 -12.64
CA CYS A 46 -37.35 -13.76 -13.70
C CYS A 46 -38.38 -12.69 -13.26
N VAL A 47 -38.19 -12.14 -12.05
CA VAL A 47 -39.10 -11.15 -11.45
C VAL A 47 -38.70 -9.73 -11.83
N ASP A 48 -39.69 -8.87 -12.13
CA ASP A 48 -39.50 -7.44 -12.32
C ASP A 48 -39.76 -6.70 -11.00
N PHE A 49 -38.74 -6.02 -10.48
CA PHE A 49 -38.78 -5.24 -9.24
C PHE A 49 -38.95 -3.76 -9.55
N ASP A 50 -39.99 -3.17 -8.92
CA ASP A 50 -40.37 -1.75 -9.07
C ASP A 50 -40.43 -1.02 -7.71
N PHE A 51 -39.84 -1.62 -6.67
CA PHE A 51 -39.82 -1.06 -5.31
C PHE A 51 -38.39 -1.03 -4.75
N PHE A 52 -38.19 -0.28 -3.67
CA PHE A 52 -36.86 0.16 -3.22
C PHE A 52 -36.20 -0.72 -2.15
N LYS A 53 -36.98 -1.54 -1.42
CA LYS A 53 -36.49 -2.19 -0.20
C LYS A 53 -37.09 -3.59 -0.01
N ILE A 54 -36.24 -4.54 0.36
CA ILE A 54 -36.54 -5.92 0.75
C ILE A 54 -36.02 -6.13 2.17
N ASP A 55 -36.93 -6.02 3.14
CA ASP A 55 -36.63 -6.39 4.53
C ASP A 55 -36.83 -7.91 4.68
N CYS A 56 -35.72 -8.66 4.74
CA CYS A 56 -35.77 -10.11 4.80
C CYS A 56 -36.18 -10.65 6.17
N LYS A 57 -36.26 -9.79 7.21
CA LYS A 57 -36.48 -10.15 8.62
C LYS A 57 -35.48 -11.19 9.16
N SER A 58 -35.34 -11.26 10.48
CA SER A 58 -34.48 -12.28 11.12
C SER A 58 -35.02 -13.68 10.86
N GLY A 59 -34.17 -14.60 10.40
CA GLY A 59 -34.49 -16.02 10.21
C GLY A 59 -34.51 -16.49 8.76
N LEU A 60 -34.49 -15.58 7.77
CA LEU A 60 -34.35 -15.98 6.38
C LEU A 60 -32.97 -16.61 6.15
N LYS A 61 -32.94 -17.83 5.62
CA LYS A 61 -31.69 -18.56 5.40
C LYS A 61 -30.94 -18.15 4.14
N GLY A 62 -31.57 -17.42 3.24
CA GLY A 62 -30.90 -16.84 2.08
C GLY A 62 -31.89 -16.33 1.05
N ILE A 63 -31.39 -15.53 0.12
CA ILE A 63 -32.18 -14.98 -0.99
C ILE A 63 -31.37 -15.03 -2.28
N CYS A 64 -32.00 -15.53 -3.34
CA CYS A 64 -31.38 -15.71 -4.65
C CYS A 64 -32.23 -15.03 -5.71
N PHE A 65 -31.67 -14.04 -6.40
CA PHE A 65 -32.28 -13.36 -7.55
C PHE A 65 -31.66 -13.94 -8.81
N VAL A 66 -32.46 -14.55 -9.68
CA VAL A 66 -31.99 -15.19 -10.92
C VAL A 66 -32.76 -14.67 -12.11
N GLY A 67 -32.09 -14.01 -13.05
CA GLY A 67 -32.74 -13.48 -14.25
C GLY A 67 -33.72 -12.34 -13.99
N CYS A 68 -33.63 -11.67 -12.83
CA CYS A 68 -34.56 -10.61 -12.44
C CYS A 68 -34.22 -9.26 -13.08
N THR A 69 -35.20 -8.36 -13.19
CA THR A 69 -35.01 -6.99 -13.68
C THR A 69 -35.26 -6.00 -12.55
N PHE A 70 -34.30 -5.15 -12.24
CA PHE A 70 -34.40 -4.10 -11.24
C PHE A 70 -34.60 -2.75 -11.93
N ARG A 71 -35.81 -2.19 -11.84
CA ARG A 71 -36.14 -0.87 -12.42
C ARG A 71 -35.79 0.29 -11.50
N ASN A 72 -35.71 0.01 -10.20
CA ASN A 72 -35.30 0.93 -9.15
C ASN A 72 -34.14 0.33 -8.36
N SER A 73 -33.37 1.16 -7.65
CA SER A 73 -32.36 0.65 -6.72
C SER A 73 -33.03 -0.14 -5.60
N VAL A 74 -32.48 -1.32 -5.30
CA VAL A 74 -33.03 -2.23 -4.28
C VAL A 74 -32.05 -2.44 -3.14
N SER A 75 -32.53 -2.26 -1.92
CA SER A 75 -31.82 -2.67 -0.70
C SER A 75 -32.33 -4.01 -0.20
N VAL A 76 -31.43 -4.96 0.04
CA VAL A 76 -31.68 -6.25 0.68
C VAL A 76 -31.12 -6.18 2.10
N GLU A 77 -32.00 -6.27 3.10
CA GLU A 77 -31.66 -5.98 4.49
C GLU A 77 -31.98 -7.12 5.46
N ASN A 78 -31.26 -7.12 6.59
CA ASN A 78 -31.58 -7.86 7.82
C ASN A 78 -31.55 -9.40 7.74
N ILE A 79 -30.79 -9.98 6.81
CA ILE A 79 -30.51 -11.42 6.82
C ILE A 79 -29.46 -11.70 7.91
N ARG A 80 -29.83 -12.43 8.95
CA ARG A 80 -28.93 -12.82 10.05
C ARG A 80 -28.72 -14.32 10.06
N ASP A 81 -27.47 -14.75 10.24
CA ASP A 81 -27.07 -16.16 10.25
C ASP A 81 -27.57 -16.93 9.01
N GLY A 82 -27.53 -16.26 7.85
CA GLY A 82 -27.97 -16.80 6.58
C GLY A 82 -26.85 -17.55 5.85
N TYR A 83 -27.22 -18.38 4.90
CA TYR A 83 -26.30 -19.10 4.04
C TYR A 83 -25.82 -18.24 2.87
N CYS A 84 -26.74 -17.58 2.15
CA CYS A 84 -26.35 -16.85 0.94
C CYS A 84 -27.23 -15.66 0.57
N VAL A 85 -26.60 -14.70 -0.11
CA VAL A 85 -27.26 -13.75 -1.02
C VAL A 85 -26.68 -13.99 -2.40
N GLU A 86 -27.53 -14.37 -3.35
CA GLU A 86 -27.11 -14.66 -4.72
C GLU A 86 -27.84 -13.76 -5.71
N ILE A 87 -27.10 -13.15 -6.64
CA ILE A 87 -27.68 -12.32 -7.69
C ILE A 87 -27.04 -12.69 -9.01
N SER A 88 -27.82 -13.32 -9.87
CA SER A 88 -27.31 -13.91 -11.09
C SER A 88 -28.13 -13.58 -12.31
N ARG A 89 -27.45 -13.23 -13.40
CA ARG A 89 -28.08 -12.96 -14.70
C ARG A 89 -29.17 -11.88 -14.62
N CYS A 90 -29.10 -11.00 -13.64
CA CYS A 90 -30.08 -9.94 -13.45
C CYS A 90 -29.73 -8.72 -14.31
N ARG A 91 -30.75 -7.92 -14.60
CA ARG A 91 -30.63 -6.67 -15.33
C ARG A 91 -30.96 -5.50 -14.43
N PHE A 92 -30.12 -4.47 -14.46
CA PHE A 92 -30.31 -3.22 -13.73
C PHE A 92 -30.63 -2.12 -14.73
N ALA A 93 -31.72 -1.38 -14.51
CA ALA A 93 -31.97 -0.18 -15.29
C ALA A 93 -30.82 0.82 -15.04
N LYS A 94 -30.45 1.61 -16.05
CA LYS A 94 -29.39 2.62 -15.94
C LYS A 94 -29.59 3.46 -14.69
N GLY A 95 -28.53 3.67 -13.92
CA GLY A 95 -28.55 4.51 -12.72
C GLY A 95 -29.17 3.86 -11.49
N THR A 96 -29.56 2.58 -11.56
CA THR A 96 -29.95 1.79 -10.39
C THR A 96 -28.75 1.06 -9.81
N GLY A 97 -28.89 0.59 -8.57
CA GLY A 97 -27.88 -0.22 -7.90
C GLY A 97 -28.53 -1.22 -6.96
N LEU A 98 -27.70 -2.05 -6.36
CA LEU A 98 -28.12 -2.98 -5.33
C LEU A 98 -27.34 -2.71 -4.05
N THR A 99 -28.05 -2.60 -2.94
CA THR A 99 -27.47 -2.55 -1.60
C THR A 99 -27.71 -3.87 -0.88
N ILE A 100 -26.67 -4.44 -0.30
CA ILE A 100 -26.75 -5.51 0.68
C ILE A 100 -26.36 -4.89 2.01
N GLU A 101 -27.35 -4.66 2.87
CA GLU A 101 -27.16 -3.89 4.10
C GLU A 101 -27.51 -4.69 5.35
N SER A 102 -26.66 -4.62 6.37
CA SER A 102 -26.89 -5.31 7.66
C SER A 102 -27.14 -6.81 7.49
N VAL A 103 -26.38 -7.43 6.57
CA VAL A 103 -26.47 -8.85 6.24
C VAL A 103 -25.30 -9.61 6.86
N SER A 104 -25.58 -10.75 7.48
CA SER A 104 -24.61 -11.71 8.01
C SER A 104 -24.82 -13.05 7.32
N VAL A 105 -24.01 -13.34 6.29
CA VAL A 105 -24.16 -14.54 5.45
C VAL A 105 -22.83 -15.22 5.14
N SER A 106 -22.89 -16.53 4.92
CA SER A 106 -21.70 -17.30 4.52
C SER A 106 -21.20 -16.95 3.11
N ASN A 107 -22.09 -16.55 2.20
CA ASN A 107 -21.70 -16.27 0.81
C ASN A 107 -22.53 -15.13 0.21
N VAL A 108 -21.85 -14.15 -0.38
CA VAL A 108 -22.45 -13.20 -1.32
C VAL A 108 -21.90 -13.50 -2.70
N SER A 109 -22.76 -13.93 -3.62
CA SER A 109 -22.37 -14.34 -4.98
C SER A 109 -23.12 -13.53 -6.02
N ILE A 110 -22.39 -12.73 -6.80
CA ILE A 110 -22.98 -11.79 -7.75
C ILE A 110 -22.34 -12.01 -9.11
N TYR A 111 -23.11 -12.52 -10.07
CA TYR A 111 -22.51 -12.94 -11.33
C TYR A 111 -23.36 -12.72 -12.59
N ASN A 112 -22.71 -12.37 -13.69
CA ASN A 112 -23.33 -12.17 -15.01
C ASN A 112 -24.45 -11.12 -15.01
N ASN A 113 -24.28 -10.06 -14.23
CA ASN A 113 -25.30 -8.99 -14.12
C ASN A 113 -24.96 -7.85 -15.09
N ASN A 114 -25.99 -7.37 -15.79
CA ASN A 114 -25.82 -6.33 -16.80
C ASN A 114 -26.62 -5.07 -16.43
N VAL A 115 -26.09 -3.91 -16.79
CA VAL A 115 -26.84 -2.65 -16.79
C VAL A 115 -27.46 -2.50 -18.17
N ASP A 116 -28.78 -2.54 -18.26
CA ASP A 116 -29.50 -2.41 -19.52
C ASP A 116 -29.65 -0.92 -19.86
N PHE A 117 -29.02 -0.47 -20.94
CA PHE A 117 -28.94 0.95 -21.33
C PHE A 117 -30.25 1.50 -21.90
N GLU A 118 -31.22 0.64 -22.23
CA GLU A 118 -32.43 1.01 -22.99
C GLU A 118 -33.69 1.22 -22.14
N CYS A 119 -33.62 1.17 -20.81
CA CYS A 119 -34.75 1.62 -19.99
C CYS A 119 -34.73 3.15 -19.87
N GLU A 120 -35.58 3.83 -20.65
CA GLU A 120 -35.88 5.26 -20.51
C GLU A 120 -36.16 5.58 -19.03
N GLN A 121 -35.27 6.35 -18.40
CA GLN A 121 -35.48 6.85 -17.04
C GLN A 121 -36.63 7.86 -17.05
N ASN A 122 -37.56 7.71 -16.09
CA ASN A 122 -38.28 8.86 -15.55
C ASN A 122 -37.30 9.61 -14.65
N ASP A 123 -37.11 10.91 -14.90
CA ASP A 123 -36.13 11.81 -14.27
C ASP A 123 -36.38 12.11 -12.77
N ASP A 124 -36.87 11.17 -11.95
CA ASP A 124 -37.13 11.42 -10.53
C ASP A 124 -35.93 11.01 -9.63
N TRP A 125 -35.08 12.00 -9.38
CA TRP A 125 -33.80 12.01 -8.64
C TRP A 125 -33.92 11.88 -7.09
N LEU A 126 -34.91 11.17 -6.57
CA LEU A 126 -35.23 11.17 -5.13
C LEU A 126 -35.17 9.77 -4.48
N VAL A 127 -33.97 9.19 -4.36
CA VAL A 127 -33.71 8.06 -3.43
C VAL A 127 -32.77 8.44 -2.28
N SER A 128 -32.25 9.67 -2.26
CA SER A 128 -31.37 10.16 -1.18
C SER A 128 -32.06 10.37 0.18
N SER A 129 -33.40 10.32 0.25
CA SER A 129 -34.16 10.58 1.49
C SER A 129 -34.61 9.32 2.24
N LEU A 130 -34.55 8.13 1.63
CA LEU A 130 -35.09 6.89 2.21
C LEU A 130 -34.02 5.95 2.80
N LEU A 131 -32.74 6.08 2.41
CA LEU A 131 -31.64 5.21 2.85
C LEU A 131 -30.68 5.87 3.86
N GLY A 132 -31.03 7.03 4.43
CA GLY A 132 -30.11 7.79 5.31
C GLY A 132 -28.90 8.34 4.55
N ASP A 133 -27.79 8.63 5.25
CA ASP A 133 -26.56 9.26 4.71
C ASP A 133 -25.87 8.48 3.57
N VAL A 134 -26.37 7.31 3.18
CA VAL A 134 -25.80 6.46 2.13
C VAL A 134 -26.41 6.83 0.78
N LYS A 135 -25.77 7.77 0.07
CA LYS A 135 -26.07 8.01 -1.35
C LYS A 135 -25.47 6.88 -2.18
N LEU A 136 -26.33 6.02 -2.75
CA LEU A 136 -25.91 5.06 -3.76
C LEU A 136 -25.42 5.79 -5.01
N HIS A 137 -24.18 5.52 -5.40
CA HIS A 137 -23.71 5.89 -6.72
C HIS A 137 -24.42 5.04 -7.78
N HIS A 138 -24.64 5.62 -8.96
CA HIS A 138 -25.21 4.92 -10.10
C HIS A 138 -24.38 3.68 -10.44
N ASP A 139 -25.05 2.60 -10.88
CA ASP A 139 -24.42 1.36 -11.36
C ASP A 139 -23.46 0.73 -10.32
N THR A 140 -23.81 0.82 -9.04
CA THR A 140 -22.98 0.35 -7.92
C THR A 140 -23.64 -0.82 -7.20
N LEU A 141 -22.84 -1.84 -6.93
CA LEU A 141 -23.08 -2.87 -5.95
C LEU A 141 -22.47 -2.44 -4.62
N LEU A 142 -23.32 -2.12 -3.65
CA LEU A 142 -22.88 -1.71 -2.31
C LEU A 142 -23.10 -2.82 -1.29
N ILE A 143 -22.04 -3.24 -0.62
CA ILE A 143 -22.09 -4.08 0.58
C ILE A 143 -21.84 -3.16 1.77
N TYR A 144 -22.83 -3.02 2.65
CA TYR A 144 -22.81 -2.05 3.73
C TYR A 144 -23.10 -2.70 5.08
N ARG A 145 -22.29 -2.39 6.10
CA ARG A 145 -22.47 -2.88 7.48
C ARG A 145 -22.75 -4.37 7.56
N SER A 146 -22.08 -5.15 6.72
CA SER A 146 -22.36 -6.57 6.53
C SER A 146 -21.17 -7.43 6.97
N TRP A 147 -21.46 -8.63 7.43
CA TRP A 147 -20.48 -9.68 7.68
C TRP A 147 -20.60 -10.73 6.59
N VAL A 148 -19.58 -10.84 5.76
CA VAL A 148 -19.55 -11.73 4.61
C VAL A 148 -18.37 -12.68 4.75
N ASP A 149 -18.62 -13.97 4.86
CA ASP A 149 -17.53 -14.95 4.92
C ASP A 149 -16.78 -15.02 3.57
N ARG A 150 -17.54 -15.16 2.47
CA ARG A 150 -16.99 -15.17 1.10
C ARG A 150 -17.76 -14.21 0.19
N LEU A 151 -17.02 -13.30 -0.44
CA LEU A 151 -17.55 -12.38 -1.45
C LEU A 151 -17.05 -12.81 -2.84
N MET A 152 -17.97 -13.17 -3.72
CA MET A 152 -17.69 -13.50 -5.11
C MET A 152 -18.44 -12.54 -6.02
N VAL A 153 -17.72 -11.78 -6.84
CA VAL A 153 -18.29 -10.83 -7.79
C VAL A 153 -17.68 -11.12 -9.15
N GLY A 154 -18.48 -11.38 -10.18
CA GLY A 154 -17.89 -11.45 -11.52
C GLY A 154 -18.79 -11.42 -12.73
N GLY A 155 -18.17 -11.22 -13.90
CA GLY A 155 -18.89 -11.03 -15.16
C GLY A 155 -19.90 -9.88 -15.05
N THR A 156 -19.52 -8.79 -14.41
CA THR A 156 -20.42 -7.67 -14.13
C THR A 156 -19.78 -6.35 -14.52
N ASN A 157 -20.62 -5.45 -15.05
CA ASN A 157 -20.22 -4.11 -15.43
C ASN A 157 -20.64 -3.06 -14.38
N LEU A 158 -20.72 -3.47 -13.11
CA LEU A 158 -21.07 -2.62 -11.97
C LEU A 158 -19.81 -2.20 -11.21
N CYS A 159 -19.84 -1.03 -10.59
CA CYS A 159 -18.87 -0.66 -9.57
C CYS A 159 -19.09 -1.51 -8.32
N LEU A 160 -18.02 -1.91 -7.65
CA LEU A 160 -18.10 -2.64 -6.39
C LEU A 160 -17.71 -1.71 -5.25
N GLU A 161 -18.59 -1.58 -4.26
CA GLU A 161 -18.32 -0.81 -3.07
C GLU A 161 -18.56 -1.65 -1.81
N VAL A 162 -17.59 -1.69 -0.90
CA VAL A 162 -17.68 -2.39 0.38
C VAL A 162 -17.41 -1.38 1.48
N ARG A 163 -18.44 -1.06 2.28
CA ARG A 163 -18.39 -0.02 3.31
C ARG A 163 -18.72 -0.57 4.69
N ASP A 164 -17.92 -0.21 5.69
CA ASP A 164 -18.14 -0.55 7.11
C ASP A 164 -18.45 -2.05 7.32
N SER A 165 -17.86 -2.91 6.50
CA SER A 165 -18.20 -4.34 6.41
C SER A 165 -16.99 -5.21 6.71
N VAL A 166 -17.24 -6.46 7.10
CA VAL A 166 -16.19 -7.47 7.34
C VAL A 166 -16.25 -8.51 6.24
N VAL A 167 -15.12 -8.76 5.57
CA VAL A 167 -14.98 -9.91 4.66
C VAL A 167 -13.94 -10.87 5.22
N GLU A 168 -14.38 -12.07 5.61
CA GLU A 168 -13.62 -12.93 6.53
C GLU A 168 -12.60 -13.84 5.84
N HIS A 169 -13.00 -14.62 4.83
CA HIS A 169 -12.13 -15.67 4.28
C HIS A 169 -11.69 -15.41 2.83
N LYS A 170 -12.61 -14.98 1.96
CA LYS A 170 -12.31 -14.83 0.53
C LYS A 170 -13.00 -13.63 -0.11
N ILE A 171 -12.25 -12.89 -0.92
CA ILE A 171 -12.78 -11.96 -1.93
C ILE A 171 -12.34 -12.48 -3.30
N ASP A 172 -13.28 -12.74 -4.21
CA ASP A 172 -12.98 -13.20 -5.57
C ASP A 172 -13.71 -12.28 -6.55
N VAL A 173 -12.94 -11.53 -7.33
CA VAL A 173 -13.46 -10.54 -8.26
C VAL A 173 -12.97 -10.89 -9.66
N VAL A 174 -13.89 -11.24 -10.56
CA VAL A 174 -13.55 -11.79 -11.88
C VAL A 174 -14.30 -11.03 -12.97
N ASP A 175 -13.64 -10.62 -14.06
CA ASP A 175 -14.32 -10.00 -15.20
C ASP A 175 -15.15 -8.74 -14.82
N ILE A 176 -14.57 -7.82 -14.05
CA ILE A 176 -15.16 -6.50 -13.78
C ILE A 176 -14.69 -5.48 -14.83
N GLY A 177 -15.64 -4.78 -15.44
CA GLY A 177 -15.37 -3.74 -16.45
C GLY A 177 -14.92 -4.33 -17.79
N THR A 178 -14.60 -3.45 -18.74
CA THR A 178 -14.12 -3.81 -20.07
C THR A 178 -13.00 -2.87 -20.52
N GLN A 179 -12.33 -3.19 -21.64
CA GLN A 179 -11.31 -2.30 -22.23
C GLN A 179 -11.84 -0.90 -22.56
N GLU A 180 -13.14 -0.76 -22.83
CA GLU A 180 -13.78 0.51 -23.16
C GLU A 180 -14.37 1.21 -21.93
N GLU A 181 -14.72 0.44 -20.89
CA GLU A 181 -15.43 0.93 -19.72
C GLU A 181 -14.82 0.39 -18.42
N TYR A 182 -13.96 1.19 -17.80
CA TYR A 182 -13.31 0.85 -16.54
C TYR A 182 -14.26 1.12 -15.37
N LYS A 183 -14.20 0.27 -14.33
CA LYS A 183 -15.08 0.36 -13.16
C LYS A 183 -14.32 0.68 -11.88
N ASP A 184 -15.04 1.21 -10.91
CA ASP A 184 -14.48 1.55 -9.60
C ASP A 184 -14.68 0.37 -8.63
N ILE A 185 -13.64 0.07 -7.86
CA ILE A 185 -13.66 -0.86 -6.73
C ILE A 185 -13.23 -0.08 -5.50
N VAL A 186 -14.18 0.18 -4.59
CA VAL A 186 -13.98 1.07 -3.45
C VAL A 186 -14.26 0.30 -2.16
N ILE A 187 -13.28 0.25 -1.27
CA ILE A 187 -13.39 -0.42 0.02
C ILE A 187 -13.08 0.60 1.10
N VAL A 188 -14.07 0.90 1.96
CA VAL A 188 -13.98 1.98 2.96
C VAL A 188 -14.43 1.51 4.33
N GLY A 189 -13.64 1.75 5.37
CA GLY A 189 -14.00 1.36 6.73
C GLY A 189 -14.18 -0.15 6.92
N ALA A 190 -13.71 -0.95 5.96
CA ALA A 190 -13.93 -2.38 5.94
C ALA A 190 -12.77 -3.12 6.56
N SER A 191 -13.07 -4.22 7.25
CA SER A 191 -12.05 -5.17 7.71
C SER A 191 -11.95 -6.32 6.72
N ILE A 192 -10.88 -6.32 5.94
CA ILE A 192 -10.55 -7.42 5.04
C ILE A 192 -9.68 -8.41 5.82
N LEU A 193 -10.34 -9.41 6.39
CA LEU A 193 -9.70 -10.55 7.05
C LEU A 193 -9.32 -11.65 6.07
N ALA A 194 -9.75 -11.52 4.81
CA ALA A 194 -9.63 -12.53 3.78
C ALA A 194 -8.19 -13.08 3.66
N VAL A 195 -8.08 -14.39 3.85
CA VAL A 195 -6.84 -15.16 3.69
C VAL A 195 -6.40 -15.14 2.22
N SER A 196 -7.36 -15.10 1.29
CA SER A 196 -7.10 -15.03 -0.14
C SER A 196 -8.09 -14.09 -0.83
N SER A 197 -7.55 -13.07 -1.47
CA SER A 197 -8.29 -12.12 -2.29
C SER A 197 -7.73 -12.17 -3.71
N GLU A 198 -8.53 -12.55 -4.68
CA GLU A 198 -8.13 -12.70 -6.08
C GLU A 198 -8.94 -11.76 -6.98
N PHE A 199 -8.24 -11.05 -7.85
CA PHE A 199 -8.82 -10.13 -8.83
C PHE A 199 -8.32 -10.55 -10.21
N SER A 200 -9.19 -11.09 -11.06
CA SER A 200 -8.82 -11.62 -12.36
C SER A 200 -9.57 -10.94 -13.50
N ASN A 201 -8.86 -10.62 -14.59
CA ASN A 201 -9.41 -9.96 -15.78
C ASN A 201 -10.25 -8.70 -15.47
N CYS A 202 -9.78 -7.87 -14.54
CA CYS A 202 -10.49 -6.66 -14.11
C CYS A 202 -9.92 -5.41 -14.78
N PHE A 203 -10.79 -4.55 -15.32
CA PHE A 203 -10.46 -3.22 -15.85
C PHE A 203 -10.90 -2.15 -14.84
N VAL A 204 -10.01 -1.84 -13.91
CA VAL A 204 -10.30 -1.00 -12.75
C VAL A 204 -9.83 0.43 -12.98
N LYS A 205 -10.75 1.38 -12.94
CA LYS A 205 -10.43 2.81 -13.04
C LYS A 205 -9.83 3.29 -11.72
N TYR A 206 -10.50 2.95 -10.62
CA TYR A 206 -10.11 3.37 -9.29
C TYR A 206 -10.24 2.20 -8.30
N LEU A 207 -9.12 1.74 -7.77
CA LEU A 207 -9.05 0.76 -6.68
C LEU A 207 -8.65 1.51 -5.41
N CYS A 208 -9.56 1.59 -4.44
CA CYS A 208 -9.36 2.38 -3.23
C CYS A 208 -9.56 1.55 -1.96
N PHE A 209 -8.61 1.66 -1.03
CA PHE A 209 -8.72 1.22 0.35
C PHE A 209 -8.63 2.44 1.26
N ASN A 210 -9.69 2.76 1.99
CA ASN A 210 -9.70 3.91 2.90
C ASN A 210 -10.21 3.52 4.28
N ASP A 211 -9.51 3.88 5.34
CA ASP A 211 -9.89 3.54 6.72
C ASP A 211 -10.03 2.01 6.94
N CYS A 212 -9.32 1.19 6.15
CA CYS A 212 -9.40 -0.26 6.21
C CYS A 212 -8.46 -0.78 7.29
N ASN A 213 -8.99 -1.48 8.29
CA ASN A 213 -8.19 -2.00 9.39
C ASN A 213 -8.16 -3.52 9.37
N ASN A 214 -6.97 -4.10 9.48
CA ASN A 214 -6.83 -5.47 9.95
C ASN A 214 -7.33 -5.51 11.41
N PRO A 215 -8.35 -6.31 11.77
CA PRO A 215 -8.90 -6.31 13.13
C PRO A 215 -7.87 -6.93 14.08
N ARG A 216 -7.02 -6.06 14.63
CA ARG A 216 -5.88 -6.41 15.49
C ARG A 216 -6.26 -6.79 16.92
N GLU A 217 -7.52 -6.65 17.32
CA GLU A 217 -7.94 -6.91 18.70
C GLU A 217 -9.00 -8.02 18.78
N GLY A 218 -8.55 -9.24 19.13
CA GLY A 218 -9.40 -10.33 19.61
C GLY A 218 -9.63 -11.49 18.64
N LEU A 219 -9.55 -11.26 17.33
CA LEU A 219 -9.56 -12.33 16.32
C LEU A 219 -8.11 -12.73 16.00
N VAL A 220 -7.59 -13.70 16.74
CA VAL A 220 -6.30 -14.32 16.42
C VAL A 220 -6.48 -15.08 15.11
N LEU A 221 -6.17 -14.45 13.98
CA LEU A 221 -5.94 -15.16 12.73
C LEU A 221 -4.89 -16.26 13.00
N PRO A 222 -5.07 -17.48 12.46
CA PRO A 222 -4.05 -18.53 12.58
C PRO A 222 -2.69 -17.96 12.15
N ARG A 223 -1.70 -17.99 13.04
CA ARG A 223 -0.36 -17.34 12.90
C ARG A 223 0.43 -17.67 11.60
N ASN A 224 -0.08 -18.52 10.72
CA ASN A 224 0.57 -18.96 9.49
C ASN A 224 -0.14 -18.53 8.19
N GLU A 225 -1.30 -17.90 8.26
CA GLU A 225 -2.04 -17.48 7.07
C GLU A 225 -1.87 -15.96 6.87
N SER A 226 -0.96 -15.58 5.97
CA SER A 226 -0.85 -14.19 5.51
C SER A 226 -2.04 -13.91 4.59
N SER A 227 -2.67 -12.75 4.72
CA SER A 227 -3.68 -12.31 3.75
C SER A 227 -3.00 -12.00 2.42
N TYR A 228 -3.46 -12.63 1.33
CA TYR A 228 -2.95 -12.38 -0.02
C TYR A 228 -3.95 -11.57 -0.82
N LEU A 229 -3.48 -10.50 -1.46
CA LEU A 229 -4.22 -9.76 -2.48
C LEU A 229 -3.50 -9.98 -3.81
N PHE A 230 -4.08 -10.79 -4.69
CA PHE A 230 -3.47 -11.18 -5.97
C PHE A 230 -4.28 -10.65 -7.14
N PHE A 231 -3.59 -10.09 -8.12
CA PHE A 231 -4.19 -9.63 -9.37
C PHE A 231 -3.62 -10.44 -10.54
N SER A 232 -4.49 -10.89 -11.43
CA SER A 232 -4.13 -11.57 -12.69
C SER A 232 -4.86 -10.93 -13.86
N ASP A 233 -4.14 -10.77 -14.98
CA ASP A 233 -4.68 -10.26 -16.25
C ASP A 233 -5.55 -8.99 -16.14
N SER A 234 -5.27 -8.16 -15.13
CA SER A 234 -6.06 -6.97 -14.78
C SER A 234 -5.29 -5.69 -15.13
N ILE A 235 -6.00 -4.57 -15.25
CA ILE A 235 -5.44 -3.23 -15.46
C ILE A 235 -6.01 -2.31 -14.38
N ILE A 236 -5.14 -1.54 -13.72
CA ILE A 236 -5.55 -0.59 -12.68
C ILE A 236 -5.09 0.81 -13.11
N SER A 237 -6.03 1.73 -13.31
CA SER A 237 -5.64 3.11 -13.66
C SER A 237 -5.13 3.86 -12.43
N ARG A 238 -5.84 3.77 -11.29
CA ARG A 238 -5.39 4.39 -10.03
C ARG A 238 -5.59 3.44 -8.86
N PHE A 239 -4.53 3.21 -8.11
CA PHE A 239 -4.50 2.51 -6.84
C PHE A 239 -4.33 3.55 -5.73
N GLU A 240 -5.25 3.58 -4.78
CA GLU A 240 -5.21 4.48 -3.63
C GLU A 240 -5.37 3.72 -2.31
N MET A 241 -4.52 4.03 -1.34
CA MET A 241 -4.62 3.50 0.02
C MET A 241 -4.44 4.62 1.04
N LYS A 242 -5.39 4.78 1.94
CA LYS A 242 -5.37 5.86 2.94
C LYS A 242 -5.83 5.37 4.30
N ASN A 243 -5.12 5.80 5.36
CA ASN A 243 -5.44 5.48 6.75
C ASN A 243 -5.77 3.98 6.95
N SER A 244 -5.01 3.11 6.30
CA SER A 244 -5.30 1.68 6.24
C SER A 244 -4.15 0.84 6.77
N ASP A 245 -4.46 -0.28 7.42
CA ASP A 245 -3.48 -1.20 8.00
C ASP A 245 -3.55 -2.57 7.35
N PHE A 246 -2.51 -2.90 6.58
CA PHE A 246 -2.31 -4.17 5.91
C PHE A 246 -1.03 -4.88 6.36
N GLU A 247 -0.48 -4.59 7.55
CA GLU A 247 0.71 -5.27 8.05
C GLU A 247 0.49 -6.80 8.09
N GLY A 248 1.49 -7.58 7.65
CA GLY A 248 1.38 -9.03 7.52
C GLY A 248 0.71 -9.54 6.23
N ALA A 249 0.09 -8.65 5.43
CA ALA A 249 -0.48 -9.01 4.14
C ALA A 249 0.58 -9.04 3.03
N LYS A 250 0.22 -9.59 1.88
CA LYS A 250 1.06 -9.61 0.67
C LYS A 250 0.25 -9.20 -0.54
N PHE A 251 0.70 -8.17 -1.24
CA PHE A 251 0.06 -7.67 -2.44
C PHE A 251 0.89 -8.10 -3.65
N GLY A 252 0.35 -9.07 -4.39
CA GLY A 252 0.91 -9.55 -5.66
C GLY A 252 0.33 -8.76 -6.82
N LEU A 253 1.00 -7.68 -7.20
CA LEU A 253 0.69 -6.84 -8.36
C LEU A 253 1.68 -7.10 -9.51
N GLU A 254 2.22 -8.33 -9.54
CA GLU A 254 3.20 -8.77 -10.52
C GLU A 254 2.58 -8.80 -11.92
N ASN A 255 3.26 -8.18 -12.87
CA ASN A 255 2.85 -8.08 -14.26
C ASN A 255 1.50 -7.35 -14.51
N ILE A 256 1.02 -6.57 -13.54
CA ILE A 256 -0.22 -5.79 -13.65
C ILE A 256 0.08 -4.36 -14.08
N PRO A 257 -0.51 -3.82 -15.15
CA PRO A 257 -0.36 -2.40 -15.47
C PRO A 257 -1.05 -1.53 -14.43
N ILE A 258 -0.29 -0.64 -13.79
CA ILE A 258 -0.79 0.33 -12.81
C ILE A 258 -0.27 1.72 -13.18
N LEU A 259 -1.16 2.68 -13.45
CA LEU A 259 -0.74 4.00 -13.89
C LEU A 259 -0.40 4.93 -12.71
N THR A 260 -1.23 4.96 -11.68
CA THR A 260 -1.04 5.82 -10.51
C THR A 260 -1.15 5.01 -9.22
N ILE A 261 -0.21 5.23 -8.30
CA ILE A 261 -0.19 4.63 -6.96
C ILE A 261 -0.04 5.76 -5.93
N GLU A 262 -1.04 5.89 -5.06
CA GLU A 262 -1.07 6.88 -3.99
C GLU A 262 -1.36 6.19 -2.66
N ILE A 263 -0.43 6.30 -1.72
CA ILE A 263 -0.54 5.69 -0.40
C ILE A 263 -0.25 6.78 0.64
N SER A 264 -1.08 6.90 1.67
CA SER A 264 -0.90 7.89 2.73
C SER A 264 -1.36 7.37 4.09
N GLU A 265 -0.64 7.73 5.15
CA GLU A 265 -1.02 7.45 6.55
C GLU A 265 -1.35 5.96 6.78
N SER A 266 -0.63 5.04 6.12
CA SER A 266 -1.01 3.62 6.07
C SER A 266 0.14 2.68 6.44
N SER A 267 -0.18 1.50 6.95
CA SER A 267 0.77 0.40 7.10
C SER A 267 0.65 -0.54 5.91
N MET A 268 1.69 -0.59 5.08
CA MET A 268 1.72 -1.39 3.87
C MET A 268 1.88 -2.89 4.17
N PRO A 269 1.48 -3.76 3.23
CA PRO A 269 1.80 -5.18 3.30
C PRO A 269 3.31 -5.43 3.42
N ASP A 270 3.66 -6.55 4.07
CA ASP A 270 5.04 -7.03 4.23
C ASP A 270 5.75 -7.13 2.87
N ARG A 271 5.02 -7.44 1.81
CA ARG A 271 5.50 -7.42 0.42
C ARG A 271 4.48 -6.74 -0.48
N PHE A 272 4.93 -5.65 -1.11
CA PHE A 272 4.22 -4.93 -2.16
C PHE A 272 4.96 -5.11 -3.48
N ASP A 273 4.53 -6.09 -4.27
CA ASP A 273 5.25 -6.52 -5.46
C ASP A 273 4.67 -5.91 -6.75
N LEU A 274 5.39 -4.93 -7.30
CA LEU A 274 5.11 -4.29 -8.58
C LEU A 274 5.99 -4.82 -9.71
N PHE A 275 6.60 -6.00 -9.59
CA PHE A 275 7.47 -6.57 -10.62
C PHE A 275 6.81 -6.58 -12.01
N MET A 276 7.57 -6.26 -13.04
CA MET A 276 7.09 -6.27 -14.42
C MET A 276 8.11 -6.91 -15.35
N ALA A 277 7.80 -8.12 -15.85
CA ALA A 277 8.68 -8.85 -16.75
C ALA A 277 8.86 -8.15 -18.11
N LYS A 278 10.09 -8.13 -18.62
CA LYS A 278 10.39 -7.66 -19.99
C LYS A 278 9.93 -8.70 -21.03
N ARG A 279 8.75 -8.49 -21.65
CA ARG A 279 8.32 -9.26 -22.82
C ARG A 279 9.06 -8.76 -24.07
N LYS A 280 9.70 -9.67 -24.81
CA LYS A 280 10.62 -9.34 -25.93
C LYS A 280 9.94 -8.87 -27.22
N ASN A 281 8.63 -9.07 -27.39
CA ASN A 281 7.94 -8.91 -28.68
C ASN A 281 6.69 -8.02 -28.65
N ASP A 282 6.38 -7.36 -27.52
CA ASP A 282 5.18 -6.54 -27.40
C ASP A 282 5.56 -5.05 -27.43
N GLU A 283 5.47 -4.41 -28.60
CA GLU A 283 5.60 -2.94 -28.72
C GLU A 283 4.51 -2.21 -27.89
N GLY A 284 3.39 -2.87 -27.61
CA GLY A 284 2.37 -2.39 -26.66
C GLY A 284 2.74 -2.54 -25.18
N SER A 285 3.77 -3.33 -24.83
CA SER A 285 4.12 -3.59 -23.43
C SER A 285 4.81 -2.44 -22.72
N GLU A 286 5.37 -1.47 -23.46
CA GLU A 286 6.02 -0.30 -22.85
C GLU A 286 5.02 0.55 -22.07
N ARG A 287 3.80 0.73 -22.58
CA ARG A 287 2.73 1.48 -21.89
C ARG A 287 2.32 0.82 -20.57
N TYR A 288 2.46 -0.50 -20.47
CA TYR A 288 2.09 -1.26 -19.28
C TYR A 288 3.16 -1.26 -18.19
N ARG A 289 4.40 -0.88 -18.53
CA ARG A 289 5.50 -0.72 -17.56
C ARG A 289 5.50 0.64 -16.88
N LEU A 290 4.91 1.63 -17.53
CA LEU A 290 4.92 3.01 -17.08
C LEU A 290 3.94 3.19 -15.92
N VAL A 291 4.48 3.55 -14.76
CA VAL A 291 3.75 4.13 -13.64
C VAL A 291 3.95 5.65 -13.74
N HIS A 292 2.87 6.38 -14.04
CA HIS A 292 2.92 7.83 -14.14
C HIS A 292 3.31 8.49 -12.82
N PHE A 293 2.73 8.02 -11.70
CA PHE A 293 2.93 8.62 -10.39
C PHE A 293 2.96 7.54 -9.29
N LEU A 294 3.98 7.58 -8.43
CA LEU A 294 4.10 6.74 -7.24
C LEU A 294 4.43 7.64 -6.05
N SER A 295 3.48 7.74 -5.12
CA SER A 295 3.60 8.52 -3.88
C SER A 295 3.15 7.69 -2.70
N ILE A 296 4.03 7.54 -1.70
CA ILE A 296 3.79 6.83 -0.44
C ILE A 296 4.22 7.75 0.70
N GLN A 297 3.28 8.38 1.39
CA GLN A 297 3.57 9.42 2.38
C GLN A 297 3.14 8.99 3.78
N ASP A 298 3.93 9.37 4.79
CA ASP A 298 3.60 9.13 6.20
C ASP A 298 3.16 7.69 6.48
N SER A 299 3.83 6.72 5.85
CA SER A 299 3.40 5.32 5.81
C SER A 299 4.54 4.36 6.15
N ASP A 300 4.18 3.20 6.70
CA ASP A 300 5.11 2.12 6.97
C ASP A 300 5.18 1.20 5.74
N ILE A 301 6.38 0.95 5.23
CA ILE A 301 6.63 0.25 3.97
C ILE A 301 7.39 -1.04 4.26
N GLY A 302 6.80 -2.18 3.90
CA GLY A 302 7.48 -3.47 3.85
C GLY A 302 8.49 -3.57 2.70
N ASP A 303 8.60 -4.75 2.08
CA ASP A 303 9.38 -4.91 0.86
C ASP A 303 8.63 -4.28 -0.32
N LEU A 304 9.26 -3.32 -1.00
CA LEU A 304 8.73 -2.68 -2.19
C LEU A 304 9.52 -3.14 -3.41
N ASN A 305 8.90 -3.96 -4.27
CA ASN A 305 9.56 -4.48 -5.46
C ASN A 305 9.08 -3.76 -6.73
N CYS A 306 9.91 -2.89 -7.30
CA CYS A 306 9.59 -2.10 -8.50
C CYS A 306 10.28 -2.61 -9.77
N VAL A 307 10.88 -3.79 -9.74
CA VAL A 307 11.77 -4.27 -10.82
C VAL A 307 11.06 -4.30 -12.17
N GLY A 308 11.71 -3.71 -13.19
CA GLY A 308 11.20 -3.66 -14.56
C GLY A 308 10.11 -2.61 -14.83
N ARG A 309 9.74 -1.80 -13.85
CA ARG A 309 8.86 -0.63 -14.03
C ARG A 309 9.63 0.58 -14.56
N GLU A 310 8.88 1.50 -15.16
CA GLU A 310 9.35 2.83 -15.54
C GLU A 310 8.49 3.87 -14.84
N PHE A 311 9.10 4.92 -14.32
CA PHE A 311 8.38 5.97 -13.61
C PHE A 311 8.35 7.26 -14.43
N GLY A 312 7.16 7.78 -14.66
CA GLY A 312 6.95 9.02 -15.43
C GLY A 312 7.27 10.29 -14.64
N GLN A 313 7.12 10.25 -13.33
CA GLN A 313 7.34 11.37 -12.42
C GLN A 313 8.23 10.99 -11.23
N ALA A 314 8.71 12.02 -10.52
CA ALA A 314 9.48 11.84 -9.30
C ALA A 314 8.73 11.00 -8.27
N LEU A 315 9.44 10.07 -7.64
CA LEU A 315 8.93 9.25 -6.54
C LEU A 315 8.82 10.10 -5.28
N ASN A 316 7.77 9.90 -4.48
CA ASN A 316 7.64 10.58 -3.20
C ASN A 316 7.45 9.57 -2.06
N PHE A 317 8.42 9.52 -1.15
CA PHE A 317 8.40 8.69 0.06
C PHE A 317 8.46 9.52 1.36
N SER A 318 7.98 10.78 1.33
CA SER A 318 8.09 11.70 2.46
C SER A 318 7.38 11.19 3.72
N GLY A 319 8.08 11.23 4.86
CA GLY A 319 7.51 10.83 6.16
C GLY A 319 7.33 9.32 6.33
N SER A 320 7.76 8.51 5.36
CA SER A 320 7.55 7.06 5.37
C SER A 320 8.74 6.29 5.95
N THR A 321 8.48 5.14 6.55
CA THR A 321 9.50 4.26 7.15
C THR A 321 9.60 2.94 6.40
N PHE A 322 10.79 2.57 5.94
CA PHE A 322 11.06 1.29 5.28
C PHE A 322 11.50 0.23 6.29
N TYR A 323 10.61 -0.71 6.58
CA TYR A 323 10.90 -1.95 7.30
C TYR A 323 11.55 -3.00 6.40
N GLY A 324 11.13 -3.04 5.12
CA GLY A 324 11.70 -3.89 4.09
C GLY A 324 12.65 -3.17 3.13
N LEU A 325 13.03 -3.86 2.05
CA LEU A 325 13.94 -3.33 1.04
C LEU A 325 13.19 -2.64 -0.12
N PRO A 326 13.59 -1.41 -0.49
CA PRO A 326 13.12 -0.74 -1.71
C PRO A 326 13.88 -1.24 -2.96
N ILE A 327 13.37 -2.25 -3.65
CA ILE A 327 14.04 -2.90 -4.77
C ILE A 327 13.73 -2.19 -6.11
N PHE A 328 14.74 -1.52 -6.67
CA PHE A 328 14.65 -0.78 -7.94
C PHE A 328 15.62 -1.30 -9.02
N TYR A 329 15.79 -2.61 -9.15
CA TYR A 329 16.67 -3.17 -10.19
C TYR A 329 16.13 -2.93 -11.61
N ASP A 330 17.02 -2.55 -12.52
CA ASP A 330 16.71 -2.21 -13.91
C ASP A 330 15.62 -1.12 -14.09
N VAL A 331 15.47 -0.24 -13.08
CA VAL A 331 14.52 0.87 -13.12
C VAL A 331 15.23 2.19 -13.36
N LYS A 332 14.69 3.01 -14.27
CA LYS A 332 15.10 4.40 -14.42
C LYS A 332 14.34 5.26 -13.40
N ILE A 333 15.01 5.62 -12.30
CA ILE A 333 14.46 6.54 -11.31
C ILE A 333 14.50 7.97 -11.89
N PRO A 334 13.39 8.74 -11.87
CA PRO A 334 13.37 10.14 -12.32
C PRO A 334 14.10 11.08 -11.36
N GLN A 335 14.43 12.30 -11.83
CA GLN A 335 15.00 13.34 -10.98
C GLN A 335 13.96 13.94 -10.04
N GLY A 336 14.42 14.47 -8.89
CA GLY A 336 13.56 15.14 -7.91
C GLY A 336 12.79 14.19 -7.00
N CYS A 337 13.21 12.92 -6.90
CA CYS A 337 12.62 11.97 -5.96
C CYS A 337 12.87 12.40 -4.51
N ILE A 338 11.89 12.17 -3.65
CA ILE A 338 11.97 12.45 -2.21
C ILE A 338 12.03 11.10 -1.50
N PHE A 339 13.12 10.86 -0.78
CA PHE A 339 13.30 9.69 0.09
C PHE A 339 13.25 10.12 1.56
N PRO A 340 12.84 9.24 2.48
CA PRO A 340 12.94 9.51 3.90
C PRO A 340 14.42 9.53 4.34
N PRO A 341 14.74 10.08 5.53
CA PRO A 341 16.11 10.07 6.04
C PRO A 341 16.63 8.66 6.28
N ALA A 342 17.96 8.52 6.36
CA ALA A 342 18.63 7.22 6.58
C ALA A 342 18.21 6.48 7.87
N SER A 343 17.67 7.20 8.86
CA SER A 343 17.13 6.59 10.08
C SER A 343 15.95 5.67 9.81
N ASP A 344 15.19 5.98 8.77
CA ASP A 344 13.88 5.39 8.50
C ASP A 344 14.00 4.18 7.55
N PHE A 345 15.22 3.83 7.14
CA PHE A 345 15.53 2.55 6.51
C PHE A 345 16.05 1.57 7.57
N LEU A 346 15.17 0.67 8.03
CA LEU A 346 15.44 -0.20 9.17
C LEU A 346 16.20 -1.47 8.80
N MET A 347 16.04 -1.98 7.59
CA MET A 347 16.73 -3.18 7.10
C MET A 347 18.22 -2.92 6.84
N LYS A 348 19.08 -3.22 7.83
CA LYS A 348 20.53 -2.92 7.78
C LYS A 348 21.42 -4.16 7.63
N GLU A 349 20.85 -5.30 7.25
CA GLU A 349 21.56 -6.58 7.18
C GLU A 349 21.22 -7.37 5.90
N GLY A 350 22.13 -8.28 5.53
CA GLY A 350 21.94 -9.19 4.40
C GLY A 350 22.71 -8.82 3.11
N PRO A 351 22.98 -9.80 2.23
CA PRO A 351 23.65 -9.56 0.95
C PRO A 351 22.77 -8.81 -0.06
N GLU A 352 21.45 -8.98 0.01
CA GLU A 352 20.52 -8.27 -0.89
C GLU A 352 20.40 -6.79 -0.52
N ALA A 353 20.36 -6.44 0.76
CA ALA A 353 20.33 -5.04 1.21
C ALA A 353 21.52 -4.23 0.65
N GLU A 354 22.72 -4.82 0.66
CA GLU A 354 23.92 -4.18 0.09
C GLU A 354 23.75 -3.87 -1.40
N LYS A 355 23.20 -4.81 -2.18
CA LYS A 355 22.97 -4.63 -3.61
C LYS A 355 21.89 -3.59 -3.87
N VAL A 356 20.80 -3.62 -3.11
CA VAL A 356 19.69 -2.65 -3.23
C VAL A 356 20.18 -1.22 -2.98
N TYR A 357 20.88 -0.98 -1.87
CA TYR A 357 21.41 0.36 -1.58
C TYR A 357 22.48 0.81 -2.56
N ARG A 358 23.31 -0.13 -3.06
CA ARG A 358 24.26 0.17 -4.14
C ARG A 358 23.54 0.62 -5.42
N THR A 359 22.46 -0.06 -5.82
CA THR A 359 21.68 0.32 -7.00
C THR A 359 21.06 1.70 -6.84
N LEU A 360 20.49 2.00 -5.67
CA LEU A 360 19.94 3.32 -5.37
C LEU A 360 21.02 4.41 -5.38
N ARG A 361 22.18 4.15 -4.77
CA ARG A 361 23.33 5.06 -4.82
C ARG A 361 23.75 5.40 -6.25
N LEU A 362 23.93 4.38 -7.10
CA LEU A 362 24.31 4.58 -8.51
C LEU A 362 23.23 5.34 -9.29
N ALA A 363 21.95 5.09 -9.00
CA ALA A 363 20.85 5.85 -9.59
C ALA A 363 20.90 7.34 -9.18
N MET A 364 21.13 7.64 -7.90
CA MET A 364 21.26 9.02 -7.41
C MET A 364 22.51 9.72 -7.96
N GLU A 365 23.63 9.00 -8.09
CA GLU A 365 24.86 9.50 -8.72
C GLU A 365 24.60 9.93 -10.17
N SER A 366 23.87 9.11 -10.95
CA SER A 366 23.53 9.42 -12.34
C SER A 366 22.71 10.71 -12.48
N GLN A 367 21.94 11.05 -11.46
CA GLN A 367 21.12 12.26 -11.39
C GLN A 367 21.84 13.46 -10.77
N ARG A 368 23.06 13.26 -10.23
CA ARG A 368 23.80 14.24 -9.42
C ARG A 368 23.05 14.66 -8.14
N ALA A 369 22.21 13.78 -7.61
CA ALA A 369 21.49 13.97 -6.35
C ALA A 369 22.45 13.67 -5.17
N ARG A 370 23.34 14.63 -4.87
CA ARG A 370 24.48 14.42 -3.96
C ARG A 370 24.08 14.05 -2.53
N HIS A 371 22.96 14.59 -2.05
CA HIS A 371 22.49 14.34 -0.70
C HIS A 371 22.04 12.88 -0.56
N GLU A 372 21.18 12.43 -1.47
CA GLU A 372 20.62 11.08 -1.54
C GLU A 372 21.70 10.04 -1.89
N GLU A 373 22.63 10.38 -2.78
CA GLU A 373 23.82 9.57 -3.09
C GLU A 373 24.63 9.28 -1.81
N GLY A 374 24.94 10.31 -1.03
CA GLY A 374 25.67 10.18 0.25
C GLY A 374 24.89 9.37 1.28
N MET A 375 23.57 9.57 1.34
CA MET A 375 22.67 8.80 2.20
C MET A 375 22.70 7.30 1.88
N PHE A 376 22.48 6.91 0.62
CA PHE A 376 22.49 5.51 0.21
C PHE A 376 23.88 4.89 0.27
N TYR A 377 24.95 5.67 0.10
CA TYR A 377 26.32 5.23 0.38
C TYR A 377 26.51 4.88 1.87
N ALA A 378 26.05 5.74 2.77
CA ALA A 378 26.13 5.47 4.21
C ALA A 378 25.35 4.20 4.59
N LEU A 379 24.16 4.00 4.01
CA LEU A 379 23.36 2.78 4.18
C LEU A 379 24.10 1.53 3.65
N GLU A 380 24.64 1.58 2.42
CA GLU A 380 25.45 0.49 1.84
C GLU A 380 26.64 0.14 2.76
N GLN A 381 27.39 1.13 3.24
CA GLN A 381 28.53 0.91 4.13
C GLN A 381 28.12 0.36 5.49
N ASN A 382 26.98 0.80 6.04
CA ASN A 382 26.44 0.27 7.29
C ASN A 382 26.10 -1.23 7.16
N VAL A 383 25.51 -1.66 6.04
CA VAL A 383 25.25 -3.08 5.77
C VAL A 383 26.55 -3.89 5.65
N ILE A 384 27.55 -3.37 4.93
CA ILE A 384 28.87 -4.02 4.79
C ILE A 384 29.55 -4.17 6.16
N GLN A 385 29.47 -3.14 6.99
CA GLN A 385 30.03 -3.18 8.34
C GLN A 385 29.24 -4.09 9.27
N ALA A 386 27.92 -4.21 9.12
CA ALA A 386 27.09 -5.10 9.93
C ALA A 386 27.62 -6.54 9.89
N LYS A 387 28.07 -7.01 8.71
CA LYS A 387 28.59 -8.37 8.45
C LYS A 387 29.90 -8.73 9.15
N LYS A 388 30.69 -7.75 9.59
CA LYS A 388 32.04 -7.99 10.14
C LYS A 388 32.01 -8.27 11.64
N GLY A 389 33.02 -8.97 12.17
CA GLY A 389 33.21 -9.09 13.62
C GLY A 389 33.56 -7.74 14.28
N ARG A 390 33.34 -7.56 15.60
CA ARG A 390 33.61 -6.29 16.30
C ARG A 390 35.06 -5.79 16.09
N PHE A 391 36.03 -6.68 16.19
CA PHE A 391 37.45 -6.34 16.00
C PHE A 391 37.77 -6.02 14.53
N GLU A 392 37.19 -6.76 13.59
CA GLU A 392 37.35 -6.53 12.16
C GLU A 392 36.73 -5.20 11.71
N LYS A 393 35.59 -4.80 12.30
CA LYS A 393 34.97 -3.49 12.04
C LYS A 393 35.95 -2.36 12.35
N ILE A 394 36.52 -2.36 13.55
CA ILE A 394 37.44 -1.30 14.02
C ILE A 394 38.70 -1.20 13.14
N ALA A 395 39.17 -2.33 12.61
CA ALA A 395 40.34 -2.37 11.74
C ALA A 395 40.07 -1.87 10.30
N THR A 396 38.82 -1.55 9.95
CA THR A 396 38.49 -1.13 8.57
C THR A 396 38.45 0.38 8.41
N LEU A 397 38.95 0.87 7.27
CA LEU A 397 38.90 2.30 6.93
C LEU A 397 37.47 2.84 6.93
N GLY A 398 36.48 2.03 6.54
CA GLY A 398 35.08 2.43 6.57
C GLY A 398 34.57 2.81 7.96
N PHE A 399 35.05 2.13 9.01
CA PHE A 399 34.65 2.44 10.39
C PHE A 399 35.19 3.80 10.83
N TRP A 400 36.46 4.07 10.52
CA TRP A 400 37.06 5.38 10.78
C TRP A 400 36.40 6.48 9.97
N TYR A 401 36.08 6.21 8.70
CA TYR A 401 35.38 7.16 7.85
C TYR A 401 33.98 7.51 8.39
N LYS A 402 33.26 6.53 8.94
CA LYS A 402 32.00 6.75 9.67
C LYS A 402 32.20 7.67 10.88
N ILE A 403 33.19 7.38 11.74
CA ILE A 403 33.44 8.19 12.95
C ILE A 403 33.85 9.62 12.61
N LEU A 404 34.66 9.79 11.58
CA LEU A 404 35.26 11.08 11.22
C LEU A 404 34.32 11.99 10.44
N SER A 405 33.33 11.44 9.73
CA SER A 405 32.52 12.23 8.78
C SER A 405 31.08 11.76 8.59
N ASP A 406 30.66 10.68 9.27
CA ASP A 406 29.45 9.92 8.98
C ASP A 406 29.32 9.58 7.47
N TYR A 407 30.42 9.11 6.89
CA TYR A 407 30.55 8.85 5.45
C TYR A 407 30.38 10.08 4.55
N GLY A 408 30.62 11.28 5.07
CA GLY A 408 30.53 12.54 4.33
C GLY A 408 29.13 13.16 4.32
N THR A 409 28.17 12.59 5.06
CA THR A 409 26.82 13.18 5.19
C THR A 409 26.80 14.37 6.14
N SER A 410 27.75 14.46 7.09
CA SER A 410 27.79 15.51 8.10
C SER A 410 29.06 16.35 8.01
N TYR A 411 28.89 17.59 7.54
CA TYR A 411 29.96 18.60 7.56
C TYR A 411 30.35 18.99 9.00
N ALA A 412 29.39 18.98 9.92
CA ALA A 412 29.59 19.41 11.30
C ALA A 412 30.55 18.48 12.06
N ILE A 413 30.43 17.16 11.88
CA ILE A 413 31.34 16.17 12.47
C ILE A 413 32.75 16.38 11.93
N SER A 414 32.88 16.56 10.60
CA SER A 414 34.17 16.78 9.96
C SER A 414 34.83 18.08 10.46
N LEU A 415 34.07 19.16 10.58
CA LEU A 415 34.54 20.43 11.13
C LEU A 415 34.94 20.31 12.61
N ALA A 416 34.17 19.58 13.40
CA ALA A 416 34.48 19.32 14.81
C ALA A 416 35.81 18.55 14.96
N TRP A 417 36.07 17.55 14.11
CA TRP A 417 37.36 16.86 14.08
C TRP A 417 38.51 17.76 13.65
N ILE A 418 38.29 18.65 12.68
CA ILE A 418 39.30 19.65 12.27
C ILE A 418 39.64 20.57 13.45
N VAL A 419 38.64 21.14 14.11
CA VAL A 419 38.86 22.05 15.25
C VAL A 419 39.50 21.29 16.43
N GLY A 420 38.96 20.12 16.78
CA GLY A 420 39.45 19.30 17.88
C GLY A 420 40.88 18.81 17.66
N SER A 421 41.21 18.32 16.46
CA SER A 421 42.58 17.93 16.12
C SER A 421 43.53 19.13 16.17
N GLY A 422 43.10 20.30 15.69
CA GLY A 422 43.83 21.56 15.84
C GLY A 422 44.20 21.84 17.30
N PHE A 423 43.25 21.78 18.22
CA PHE A 423 43.51 21.95 19.65
C PHE A 423 44.47 20.90 20.22
N VAL A 424 44.25 19.61 19.91
CA VAL A 424 45.08 18.51 20.42
C VAL A 424 46.54 18.67 19.94
N PHE A 425 46.75 18.94 18.66
CA PHE A 425 48.10 19.13 18.12
C PHE A 425 48.76 20.40 18.64
N SER A 426 47.99 21.45 18.91
CA SER A 426 48.51 22.68 19.54
C SER A 426 49.06 22.40 20.94
N ILE A 427 48.33 21.63 21.74
CA ILE A 427 48.76 21.23 23.08
C ILE A 427 49.98 20.32 22.99
N ALA A 428 49.95 19.31 22.12
CA ALA A 428 51.07 18.39 21.93
C ALA A 428 52.34 19.13 21.48
N TYR A 429 52.21 20.07 20.54
CA TYR A 429 53.32 20.89 20.07
C TYR A 429 53.87 21.81 21.15
N ALA A 430 53.00 22.50 21.90
CA ALA A 430 53.41 23.31 23.04
C ALA A 430 54.16 22.47 24.10
N LEU A 431 53.72 21.23 24.37
CA LEU A 431 54.39 20.30 25.28
C LEU A 431 55.75 19.83 24.78
N ILE A 432 55.91 19.64 23.46
CA ILE A 432 57.19 19.25 22.84
C ILE A 432 58.19 20.42 22.85
N VAL A 433 57.72 21.63 22.54
CA VAL A 433 58.57 22.83 22.41
C VAL A 433 58.86 23.49 23.76
N SER A 434 58.01 23.29 24.77
CA SER A 434 58.19 23.91 26.09
C SER A 434 59.49 23.46 26.73
N PRO A 435 60.45 24.38 26.97
CA PRO A 435 61.64 24.07 27.72
C PRO A 435 61.27 23.92 29.20
N VAL A 436 61.41 22.70 29.73
CA VAL A 436 61.35 22.32 31.16
C VAL A 436 59.94 22.21 31.77
N TYR A 437 59.57 20.97 32.13
CA TYR A 437 58.35 20.60 32.82
C TYR A 437 58.41 20.95 34.32
N GLY A 438 57.49 21.80 34.77
CA GLY A 438 57.01 21.82 36.14
C GLY A 438 55.55 22.23 36.16
N LEU A 439 54.66 21.43 36.76
CA LEU A 439 53.24 21.76 37.01
C LEU A 439 53.04 23.04 37.84
N SER A 440 54.14 23.61 38.34
CA SER A 440 54.22 24.82 39.16
C SER A 440 54.46 26.12 38.38
N TYR A 441 54.69 26.06 37.06
CA TYR A 441 54.94 27.26 36.25
C TYR A 441 53.65 27.80 35.61
N SER A 442 53.56 29.13 35.48
CA SER A 442 52.44 29.80 34.82
C SER A 442 52.34 29.38 33.35
N VAL A 443 51.11 29.13 32.89
CA VAL A 443 50.82 28.77 31.49
C VAL A 443 51.36 29.87 30.56
N ASN A 444 52.29 29.50 29.66
CA ASN A 444 52.79 30.42 28.63
C ASN A 444 51.77 30.52 27.49
N TYR A 445 50.89 31.52 27.59
CA TYR A 445 49.82 31.76 26.61
C TYR A 445 50.35 32.10 25.20
N GLU A 446 51.52 32.71 25.10
CA GLU A 446 52.14 33.06 23.81
C GLU A 446 52.63 31.81 23.07
N LEU A 447 53.27 30.88 23.79
CA LEU A 447 53.67 29.59 23.25
C LEU A 447 52.45 28.80 22.76
N LEU A 448 51.35 28.79 23.53
CA LEU A 448 50.11 28.12 23.13
C LEU A 448 49.46 28.78 21.90
N ALA A 449 49.45 30.10 21.82
CA ALA A 449 48.93 30.83 20.65
C ALA A 449 49.74 30.53 19.39
N ASN A 450 51.08 30.56 19.48
CA ASN A 450 51.97 30.23 18.37
C ASN A 450 51.83 28.77 17.93
N SER A 451 51.69 27.86 18.89
CA SER A 451 51.43 26.43 18.65
C SER A 451 50.10 26.20 17.94
N PHE A 452 49.08 26.99 18.29
CA PHE A 452 47.76 26.94 17.65
C PHE A 452 47.77 27.47 16.22
N ILE A 453 48.39 28.63 15.99
CA ILE A 453 48.57 29.18 14.64
C ILE A 453 49.31 28.19 13.75
N PHE A 454 50.40 27.59 14.27
CA PHE A 454 51.17 26.59 13.54
C PHE A 454 50.33 25.35 13.20
N SER A 455 49.59 24.81 14.16
CA SER A 455 48.73 23.63 13.95
C SER A 455 47.64 23.90 12.91
N LEU A 456 47.03 25.09 12.96
CA LEU A 456 46.01 25.51 11.99
C LEU A 456 46.62 25.71 10.59
N GLN A 457 47.83 26.27 10.50
CA GLN A 457 48.57 26.36 9.24
C GLN A 457 48.86 24.98 8.65
N GLN A 458 49.24 23.98 9.45
CA GLN A 458 49.48 22.62 8.95
C GLN A 458 48.20 21.93 8.49
N ILE A 459 47.04 22.23 9.08
CA ILE A 459 45.75 21.70 8.63
C ILE A 459 45.37 22.25 7.24
N VAL A 460 45.54 23.57 7.03
CA VAL A 460 45.16 24.23 5.76
C VAL A 460 46.21 24.04 4.67
N LEU A 461 47.48 24.04 5.05
CA LEU A 461 48.64 23.89 4.18
C LEU A 461 49.52 22.75 4.69
N PRO A 462 49.14 21.49 4.44
CA PRO A 462 49.92 20.35 4.87
C PRO A 462 51.35 20.45 4.31
N PHE A 463 52.33 20.22 5.19
CA PHE A 463 53.76 20.31 4.90
C PHE A 463 54.31 21.73 4.66
N TYR A 464 53.61 22.78 5.09
CA TYR A 464 54.13 24.15 5.03
C TYR A 464 55.48 24.28 5.75
N SER A 465 55.64 23.59 6.89
CA SER A 465 56.88 23.58 7.67
C SER A 465 58.03 22.84 6.98
N VAL A 466 57.72 21.87 6.10
CA VAL A 466 58.70 21.08 5.37
C VAL A 466 59.29 21.87 4.20
N LYS A 467 58.56 22.86 3.67
CA LYS A 467 59.05 23.73 2.58
C LYS A 467 60.21 24.64 2.98
N GLY A 468 60.54 24.74 4.28
CA GLY A 468 61.63 25.60 4.78
C GLY A 468 62.61 24.95 5.77
N LEU A 469 62.34 23.77 6.35
CA LEU A 469 63.19 23.09 7.35
C LEU A 469 63.70 23.98 8.51
N GLU A 470 63.06 25.10 8.82
CA GLU A 470 63.30 25.82 10.07
C GLU A 470 62.25 25.35 11.08
N PRO A 471 62.60 24.47 12.04
CA PRO A 471 61.76 24.34 13.23
C PRO A 471 61.69 25.72 13.88
N LEU A 472 60.47 26.15 14.26
CA LEU A 472 60.22 27.34 15.06
C LEU A 472 60.78 27.14 16.48
N ILE A 473 62.08 26.89 16.60
CA ILE A 473 62.81 27.10 17.83
C ILE A 473 62.87 28.61 17.93
N VAL A 474 61.99 29.16 18.78
CA VAL A 474 62.04 30.56 19.20
C VAL A 474 63.50 30.88 19.47
N LYS A 475 64.08 31.80 18.69
CA LYS A 475 65.37 32.40 19.05
C LYS A 475 65.12 33.06 20.40
N SER A 476 65.60 32.44 21.47
CA SER A 476 65.73 33.09 22.76
C SER A 476 66.69 34.25 22.54
N GLU A 477 66.16 35.46 22.38
CA GLU A 477 66.97 36.66 22.50
C GLU A 477 67.43 36.74 23.96
N GLU A 478 68.74 36.63 24.17
CA GLU A 478 69.43 36.95 25.42
C GLU A 478 69.36 38.45 25.73
#